data_AF-A0A1C4B2X6-F1
#
_entry.id   AF-A0A1C4B2X6-F1
#
_cell.length_a   1.000
_cell.length_b   1.000
_cell.length_c   1.000
_cell.angle_alpha   90.00
_cell.angle_beta   90.00
_cell.angle_gamma   90.00
#
_symmetry.space_group_name_H-M   'P 1'
#
loop_
_entity.id
_entity.type
_entity.pdbx_description
1 polymer ?
#
loop_
_entity_poly.entity_id
_entity_poly.type
_entity_poly.pdbx_seq_one_letter_code
_entity_poly.pdbx_strand_id
1 'polypeptide(L)' 'MQNPGRYVPLQIQEKAIRYGRRMPDPKKKPELFRYETEIYRLVENKQAKGTYYYKKYTLEVLVREKDWTISHFQYF' A
#
# COMPACT_ATOMS: atom_id res chain seq x y z
N MET A 1 8.34 -1.56 16.63
CA MET A 1 7.35 -1.84 15.56
C MET A 1 6.46 -2.99 16.01
N GLN A 2 5.18 -2.76 16.29
CA GLN A 2 4.29 -3.79 16.88
C GLN A 2 3.91 -4.93 15.92
N ASN A 3 4.10 -4.79 14.60
CA ASN A 3 3.81 -5.83 13.61
C ASN A 3 4.80 -5.78 12.41
N PRO A 4 5.97 -6.43 12.49
CA PRO A 4 6.97 -6.41 11.41
C PRO A 4 6.44 -7.03 10.10
N GLY A 5 5.46 -7.94 10.19
CA GLY A 5 4.80 -8.53 9.03
C GLY A 5 3.89 -7.59 8.22
N ARG A 6 3.70 -6.34 8.67
CA ARG A 6 2.91 -5.29 7.99
C ARG A 6 3.76 -4.15 7.43
N TYR A 7 5.06 -4.37 7.22
CA TYR A 7 5.94 -3.33 6.69
C TYR A 7 5.79 -3.17 5.17
N VAL A 8 5.58 -1.94 4.72
CA VAL A 8 5.71 -1.54 3.31
C VAL A 8 6.88 -0.55 3.22
N PRO A 9 7.92 -0.83 2.42
CA PRO A 9 9.04 0.10 2.22
C PRO A 9 8.57 1.48 1.75
N LEU A 10 9.25 2.53 2.23
CA LEU A 10 8.92 3.91 1.88
C LEU A 10 8.91 4.13 0.36
N GLN A 11 9.84 3.51 -0.36
CA GLN A 11 9.96 3.61 -1.81
C GLN A 11 8.72 3.08 -2.54
N ILE A 12 8.06 2.05 -2.00
CA ILE A 12 6.81 1.52 -2.56
C ILE A 12 5.67 2.49 -2.27
N GLN A 13 5.64 3.08 -1.08
CA GLN A 13 4.64 4.09 -0.71
C GLN A 13 4.79 5.35 -1.59
N GLU A 14 6.01 5.83 -1.82
CA GLU A 14 6.30 6.94 -2.73
C GLU A 14 5.87 6.65 -4.17
N LYS A 15 6.07 5.42 -4.65
CA LYS A 15 5.58 5.00 -5.98
C LYS A 15 4.06 4.98 -6.04
N ALA A 16 3.37 4.55 -4.98
CA ALA A 16 1.92 4.63 -4.91
C ALA A 16 1.43 6.08 -4.97
N ILE A 17 2.11 7.00 -4.29
CA ILE A 17 1.78 8.43 -4.32
C ILE A 17 2.03 9.04 -5.71
N ARG A 18 3.14 8.69 -6.37
CA ARG A 18 3.52 9.25 -7.69
C ARG A 18 2.71 8.69 -8.86
N TYR A 19 2.39 7.41 -8.84
CA TYR A 19 1.85 6.69 -10.01
C TYR A 19 0.53 5.98 -9.74
N GLY A 20 0.09 5.93 -8.48
CA GLY A 20 -1.18 5.32 -8.11
C GLY A 20 -2.38 6.20 -8.46
N ARG A 21 -3.57 5.65 -8.25
CA ARG A 21 -4.83 6.35 -8.40
C ARG A 21 -5.10 7.20 -7.16
N ARG A 22 -5.22 8.52 -7.35
CA ARG A 22 -5.60 9.47 -6.29
C ARG A 22 -7.12 9.52 -6.14
N MET A 23 -7.60 9.42 -4.90
CA MET A 23 -9.01 9.47 -4.53
C MET A 23 -9.19 10.32 -3.25
N PRO A 24 -10.33 10.98 -3.06
CA PRO A 24 -10.62 11.62 -1.77
C PRO A 24 -10.70 10.58 -0.65
N ASP A 25 -10.31 10.97 0.56
CA ASP A 25 -10.45 10.11 1.74
C ASP A 25 -11.91 9.61 1.89
N PRO A 26 -12.17 8.31 2.07
CA PRO A 26 -13.52 7.78 2.23
C PRO A 26 -14.25 8.35 3.47
N LYS A 27 -13.53 8.82 4.49
CA LYS A 27 -14.12 9.53 5.63
C LYS A 27 -14.32 11.04 5.37
N LYS A 28 -14.06 11.50 4.14
CA LYS A 28 -14.20 12.88 3.66
C LYS A 28 -13.49 13.90 4.56
N LYS A 29 -12.39 13.50 5.22
CA LYS A 29 -11.60 14.44 5.98
C LYS A 29 -10.99 15.46 5.03
N PRO A 30 -11.11 16.76 5.30
CA PRO A 30 -10.44 17.79 4.50
C PRO A 30 -8.94 17.48 4.43
N GLU A 31 -8.33 17.73 3.27
CA GLU A 31 -6.87 17.64 3.04
C GLU A 31 -6.27 16.22 3.05
N LEU A 32 -7.05 15.18 3.34
CA LEU A 32 -6.60 13.78 3.24
C LEU A 32 -6.99 13.17 1.90
N PHE A 33 -6.01 12.57 1.24
CA PHE A 33 -6.17 11.87 -0.03
C PHE A 33 -5.61 10.46 0.07
N ARG A 34 -6.33 9.53 -0.56
CA ARG A 34 -5.95 8.12 -0.65
C ARG A 34 -5.32 7.87 -2.01
N TYR A 35 -4.18 7.22 -2.01
CA TYR A 35 -3.48 6.76 -3.20
C TYR A 35 -3.51 5.23 -3.23
N GLU A 36 -4.04 4.68 -4.32
CA GLU A 36 -4.17 3.24 -4.51
C GLU A 36 -3.28 2.75 -5.64
N THR A 37 -2.58 1.64 -5.43
CA THR A 37 -1.82 0.96 -6.48
C THR A 37 -1.83 -0.54 -6.29
N GLU A 38 -1.67 -1.28 -7.38
CA GLU A 38 -1.56 -2.73 -7.35
C GLU A 38 -0.11 -3.12 -7.10
N ILE A 39 0.11 -4.03 -6.15
CA ILE A 39 1.44 -4.60 -5.88
C ILE A 39 1.38 -6.12 -5.97
N TYR A 40 2.51 -6.72 -6.34
CA TYR A 40 2.64 -8.17 -6.44
C TYR A 40 3.70 -8.64 -5.45
N ARG A 41 3.35 -9.66 -4.67
CA ARG A 41 4.29 -10.33 -3.78
C ARG A 41 4.48 -11.76 -4.26
N LEU A 42 5.74 -12.18 -4.32
CA LEU A 42 6.07 -13.58 -4.53
C LEU A 42 5.73 -14.36 -3.26
N VAL A 43 4.86 -15.36 -3.38
CA VAL A 43 4.40 -16.20 -2.26
C VAL A 43 4.64 -17.66 -2.63
N GLU A 44 5.16 -18.44 -1.68
CA GLU A 44 5.36 -19.87 -1.87
C GLU A 44 4.01 -20.60 -1.93
N ASN A 45 3.90 -21.54 -2.85
CA ASN A 45 2.77 -22.45 -2.92
C ASN A 45 2.89 -23.52 -1.83
N LYS A 46 1.97 -23.49 -0.85
CA LYS A 46 1.93 -24.47 0.24
C LYS A 46 1.63 -25.90 -0.22
N GLN A 47 0.96 -26.07 -1.37
CA GLN A 47 0.60 -27.38 -1.92
C GLN A 47 1.74 -27.99 -2.74
N ALA A 48 2.62 -27.16 -3.31
CA ALA A 48 3.77 -27.58 -4.10
C ALA A 48 5.01 -26.81 -3.65
N LYS A 49 5.62 -27.29 -2.55
CA LYS A 49 6.82 -26.68 -1.94
C LYS A 49 7.90 -26.43 -2.99
N GLY A 50 8.57 -25.28 -2.90
CA GLY A 50 9.58 -24.85 -3.88
C GLY A 50 9.01 -24.20 -5.16
N THR A 51 7.69 -24.13 -5.32
CA THR A 51 7.05 -23.32 -6.37
C THR A 51 6.50 -22.02 -5.80
N TYR A 52 6.54 -20.96 -6.61
CA TYR A 52 6.11 -19.62 -6.20
C TYR A 52 5.13 -19.03 -7.20
N TYR A 53 4.21 -18.21 -6.71
CA TYR A 53 3.29 -17.45 -7.54
C TYR A 53 3.23 -15.99 -7.11
N TYR A 54 2.93 -15.11 -8.06
CA TYR A 54 2.67 -13.71 -7.77
C TYR A 54 1.26 -13.56 -7.22
N LYS A 55 1.17 -13.22 -5.94
CA LYS A 55 -0.09 -12.82 -5.33
C LYS A 55 -0.26 -11.31 -5.45
N LYS A 56 -1.36 -10.90 -6.07
CA LYS A 56 -1.79 -9.51 -6.20
C LYS A 56 -2.36 -8.99 -4.88
N TYR A 57 -2.03 -7.75 -4.54
CA TYR A 57 -2.55 -7.00 -3.42
C TYR A 57 -2.87 -5.57 -3.87
N THR A 58 -3.79 -4.91 -3.18
CA THR A 58 -4.01 -3.46 -3.34
C THR A 58 -3.32 -2.74 -2.19
N LEU A 59 -2.43 -1.81 -2.50
CA LEU A 59 -1.80 -0.92 -1.52
C LEU A 59 -2.56 0.41 -1.50
N GLU A 60 -3.06 0.76 -0.33
CA GLU A 60 -3.61 2.09 -0.02
C GLU A 60 -2.62 2.88 0.82
N VAL A 61 -2.36 4.12 0.43
CA VAL A 61 -1.55 5.10 1.19
C VAL A 61 -2.39 6.35 1.41
N LEU A 62 -2.61 6.70 2.67
CA LEU A 62 -3.37 7.89 3.06
C LEU A 62 -2.40 9.03 3.38
N VAL A 63 -2.51 10.12 2.64
CA VAL A 63 -1.59 11.26 2.72
C VAL A 63 -2.36 12.53 3.05
N ARG A 64 -1.81 13.33 3.97
CA ARG A 64 -2.20 14.74 4.12
C ARG A 64 -1.40 15.56 3.13
N GLU A 65 -2.05 16.11 2.12
CA GLU A 65 -1.32 16.81 1.04
C GLU A 65 -0.74 18.16 1.44
N LYS A 66 -1.26 18.79 2.51
CA LYS A 66 -0.75 20.06 3.03
C LYS A 66 0.75 20.03 3.33
N ASP A 67 1.22 18.92 3.90
CA ASP A 67 2.60 18.71 4.36
C ASP A 67 3.19 17.40 3.83
N TRP A 68 2.49 16.72 2.93
CA TRP A 68 2.82 15.40 2.38
C TRP A 68 3.03 14.30 3.44
N THR A 69 2.42 14.44 4.62
CA THR A 69 2.56 13.44 5.69
C THR A 69 1.76 12.18 5.38
N ILE A 70 2.44 11.03 5.37
CA ILE A 70 1.80 9.72 5.32
C ILE A 70 1.14 9.43 6.68
N SER A 71 -0.19 9.45 6.72
CA SER A 71 -0.97 9.24 7.93
C SER A 71 -1.25 7.76 8.21
N HIS A 72 -1.41 6.97 7.15
CA HIS A 72 -1.70 5.54 7.24
C HIS A 72 -1.34 4.84 5.93
N PHE A 73 -1.06 3.54 6.00
CA PHE A 73 -1.01 2.68 4.83
C PHE A 73 -1.55 1.29 5.17
N GLN A 74 -2.15 0.63 4.19
CA GLN A 74 -2.65 -0.73 4.31
C GLN A 74 -2.51 -1.45 2.97
N TYR A 75 -2.28 -2.76 3.02
CA TYR A 75 -2.44 -3.61 1.85
C TYR A 75 -3.32 -4.82 2.19
N PHE A 76 -4.11 -5.26 1.23
CA PHE A 76 -5.05 -6.38 1.37
C PHE A 76 -5.14 -7.22 0.10
#